data_AF-A0A1G9XGT6-F1
#
_entry.id   AF-A0A1G9XGT6-F1
#
_cell.length_a   1.000
_cell.length_b   1.000
_cell.length_c   1.000
_cell.angle_alpha   90.00
_cell.angle_beta   90.00
_cell.angle_gamma   90.00
#
_symmetry.space_group_name_H-M   'P 1'
#
loop_
_entity.id
_entity.type
_entity.pdbx_description
1 polymer ?
#
loop_
_entity_poly.entity_id
_entity_poly.type
_entity_poly.pdbx_seq_one_letter_code
_entity_poly.pdbx_strand_id
1 'polypeptide(L)' 'MTTETPRWFTSSYSDNGGTCVEVAANLAASRGVVPVRDSKDPSGPALAFAPAAWADFVAGVKAGEFPSV' A
#
# COMPACT_ATOMS: atom_id res chain seq x y z
N MET A 1 -21.93 13.15 3.52
CA MET A 1 -20.51 12.92 3.17
C MET A 1 -20.05 11.73 3.96
N THR A 2 -19.84 10.57 3.33
CA THR A 2 -19.43 9.36 4.05
C THR A 2 -17.97 9.51 4.42
N THR A 3 -17.65 9.59 5.71
CA THR A 3 -16.27 9.61 6.18
C THR A 3 -15.71 8.20 6.05
N GLU A 4 -15.18 7.89 4.88
CA GLU A 4 -14.49 6.63 4.65
C GLU A 4 -13.09 6.69 5.26
N THR A 5 -12.76 5.70 6.11
CA THR A 5 -11.47 5.57 6.78
C THR A 5 -10.58 4.54 6.06
N PRO A 6 -9.24 4.63 6.20
CA PRO A 6 -8.34 3.64 5.63
C PRO A 6 -8.62 2.25 6.21
N ARG A 7 -8.76 1.25 5.35
CA ARG A 7 -8.83 -0.18 5.73
C ARG A 7 -7.50 -0.83 5.42
N TRP A 8 -6.59 -0.81 6.40
CA TRP A 8 -5.26 -1.37 6.28
C TRP A 8 -5.30 -2.89 6.15
N PHE A 9 -4.54 -3.42 5.19
CA PHE A 9 -4.28 -4.85 5.09
C PHE A 9 -2.80 -5.11 4.82
N THR A 10 -2.30 -6.21 5.39
CA THR A 10 -0.96 -6.76 5.18
C THR A 10 -1.07 -7.99 4.26
N SER A 11 -0.03 -8.28 3.47
CA SER A 11 0.02 -9.48 2.63
C SER A 11 0.09 -10.75 3.49
N SER A 12 -0.52 -11.85 3.04
CA SER A 12 -0.35 -13.16 3.71
C SER A 12 1.08 -13.71 3.63
N TYR A 13 1.91 -13.17 2.75
CA TYR A 13 3.33 -13.55 2.60
C TYR A 13 4.28 -12.82 3.57
N SER A 14 3.72 -11.99 4.45
CA SER A 14 4.46 -11.11 5.36
C SER A 14 4.88 -11.76 6.69
N ASP A 15 4.70 -13.08 6.86
CA ASP A 15 4.99 -13.79 8.13
C ASP A 15 6.49 -13.98 8.44
N ASN A 16 7.39 -13.57 7.54
CA ASN A 16 8.83 -13.84 7.64
C ASN A 16 9.64 -12.79 8.44
N GLY A 17 9.13 -12.28 9.58
CA GLY A 17 9.95 -11.48 10.51
C GLY A 17 9.69 -9.96 10.56
N GLY A 18 8.49 -9.52 10.16
CA GLY A 18 7.94 -8.23 10.58
C GLY A 18 8.39 -7.00 9.80
N THR A 19 9.13 -7.10 8.70
CA THR A 19 9.37 -6.00 7.74
C THR A 19 8.23 -5.91 6.73
N CYS A 20 7.05 -5.50 7.19
CA CYS A 20 5.84 -5.57 6.38
C CYS A 20 5.28 -4.18 6.10
N VAL A 21 4.66 -4.04 4.93
CA VAL A 21 3.96 -2.83 4.52
C VAL A 21 2.46 -3.09 4.60
N GLU A 22 1.72 -2.09 5.07
CA GLU A 22 0.26 -2.08 5.05
C GLU A 22 -0.25 -1.15 3.97
N VAL A 23 -1.31 -1.55 3.27
CA VAL A 23 -1.92 -0.78 2.18
C VAL A 23 -3.41 -0.57 2.46
N ALA A 24 -3.96 0.59 2.07
CA ALA A 24 -5.39 0.90 2.18
C ALA A 24 -6.01 1.27 0.81
N ALA A 25 -6.30 0.26 -0.01
CA ALA A 25 -6.81 0.47 -1.38
C ALA A 25 -8.27 0.96 -1.45
N ASN A 26 -9.05 0.87 -0.37
CA ASN A 26 -10.45 1.28 -0.37
C ASN A 26 -10.65 2.78 -0.65
N LEU A 27 -9.64 3.59 -0.34
CA LEU A 27 -9.68 5.03 -0.57
C LEU A 27 -9.35 5.44 -2.01
N ALA A 28 -8.95 4.51 -2.87
CA ALA A 28 -8.54 4.83 -4.24
C ALA A 28 -9.66 5.51 -5.04
N ALA A 29 -10.90 5.00 -4.94
CA ALA A 29 -12.03 5.55 -5.67
C ALA A 29 -12.62 6.82 -5.03
N SER A 30 -12.70 6.84 -3.69
CA SER A 30 -13.37 7.93 -2.96
C SER A 30 -12.47 9.11 -2.63
N ARG A 31 -11.16 8.90 -2.53
CA ARG A 31 -10.16 9.94 -2.16
C ARG A 31 -9.06 10.12 -3.20
N GLY A 32 -8.98 9.27 -4.23
CA GLY A 32 -7.96 9.37 -5.27
C GLY A 32 -6.55 9.06 -4.76
N VAL A 33 -6.42 8.27 -3.68
CA VAL A 33 -5.13 7.91 -3.09
C VAL A 33 -5.10 6.46 -2.62
N VAL A 34 -3.90 5.86 -2.66
CA VAL A 34 -3.58 4.56 -2.07
C VAL A 34 -2.53 4.79 -0.97
N PRO A 35 -2.94 4.86 0.30
CA PRO A 35 -2.01 4.97 1.41
C PRO A 35 -1.21 3.69 1.63
N VAL A 36 0.08 3.84 1.93
CA VAL A 36 1.01 2.76 2.30
C VAL A 36 1.81 3.19 3.52
N ARG A 37 1.93 2.32 4.53
CA ARG A 37 2.72 2.59 5.74
C ARG A 37 3.53 1.40 6.19
N ASP A 38 4.49 1.64 7.08
CA ASP A 38 5.21 0.59 7.80
C ASP A 38 4.29 -0.04 8.85
N SER A 39 4.14 -1.37 8.82
CA SER A 39 3.36 -2.10 9.82
C SER A 39 3.96 -1.97 11.23
N LYS A 40 5.26 -1.69 11.34
CA LYS A 40 5.97 -1.53 12.62
C LYS A 40 5.75 -0.17 13.27
N ASP A 41 5.37 0.83 12.49
CA ASP A 41 5.00 2.15 12.99
C ASP A 41 3.61 2.59 12.46
N PRO A 42 2.52 1.98 12.97
CA PRO A 42 1.16 2.31 12.54
C PRO A 42 0.76 3.77 12.83
N SER A 43 1.40 4.39 13.82
CA SER A 43 1.24 5.80 14.20
C SER A 43 2.05 6.77 13.34
N GLY A 44 3.02 6.25 12.59
CA GLY A 44 3.90 7.00 11.73
C GLY A 44 3.19 7.53 10.47
N PRO A 45 3.90 8.34 9.68
CA PRO A 45 3.38 8.88 8.43
C PRO A 45 3.14 7.78 7.39
N ALA A 46 2.03 7.87 6.67
CA ALA A 46 1.75 7.05 5.50
C ALA A 46 2.13 7.80 4.20
N LEU A 47 2.71 7.08 3.25
CA LEU A 47 2.88 7.56 1.88
C LEU A 47 1.54 7.47 1.15
N ALA A 48 1.19 8.47 0.34
CA ALA A 48 -0.05 8.48 -0.44
C ALA A 48 0.25 8.50 -1.93
N PHE A 49 -0.06 7.40 -2.62
CA PHE A 49 0.17 7.26 -4.05
C PHE A 49 -1.10 7.53 -4.85
N ALA A 50 -0.98 8.10 -6.05
CA ALA A 50 -2.09 8.14 -7.00
C ALA A 50 -2.46 6.71 -7.45
N PRO A 51 -3.76 6.38 -7.64
CA PRO A 51 -4.19 5.04 -8.02
C PRO A 51 -3.53 4.49 -9.28
N ALA A 52 -3.33 5.33 -10.30
CA ALA A 52 -2.67 4.94 -11.54
C ALA A 52 -1.20 4.56 -11.30
N ALA A 53 -0.45 5.42 -10.59
CA ALA A 53 0.95 5.15 -10.26
C ALA A 53 1.11 3.89 -9.40
N TRP A 54 0.19 3.63 -8.47
CA TRP A 54 0.19 2.40 -7.70
C TRP A 54 -0.08 1.17 -8.57
N ALA A 55 -1.01 1.26 -9.52
CA ALA A 55 -1.31 0.17 -10.45
C ALA A 55 -0.10 -0.15 -11.36
N ASP A 56 0.55 0.87 -11.90
CA ASP A 56 1.76 0.74 -12.72
C ASP A 56 2.91 0.10 -11.93
N PHE A 57 3.12 0.55 -10.69
CA PHE A 57 4.12 -0.05 -9.79
C PHE A 57 3.86 -1.55 -9.57
N VAL A 58 2.62 -1.94 -9.25
CA VAL A 58 2.25 -3.35 -9.05
C VAL A 58 2.43 -4.16 -10.35
N ALA A 59 2.14 -3.56 -11.51
CA ALA A 59 2.36 -4.20 -12.80
C ALA A 59 3.85 -4.45 -13.07
N GLY A 60 4.71 -3.46 -12.83
CA GLY A 60 6.17 -3.58 -12.98
C GLY A 60 6.76 -4.63 -12.04
N VAL A 61 6.31 -4.70 -10.78
CA VAL A 61 6.72 -5.76 -9.85
C VAL A 61 6.35 -7.15 -10.37
N LYS A 62 5.13 -7.32 -10.88
CA LYS A 62 4.69 -8.61 -11.46
C LYS A 62 5.45 -8.99 -12.73
N ALA A 63 5.88 -7.99 -13.52
CA ALA A 63 6.69 -8.19 -14.71
C ALA A 63 8.17 -8.50 -14.41
N GLY A 64 8.60 -8.37 -13.15
CA GLY A 64 10.01 -8.51 -12.78
C GLY A 64 10.88 -7.36 -13.26
N GLU A 65 10.29 -6.17 -13.45
CA GLU A 65 10.99 -4.98 -13.97
C GLU A 65 12.02 -4.44 -12.98
N PHE A 66 11.78 -4.64 -11.69
CA PHE A 66 12.67 -4.15 -10.63
C PHE A 66 13.69 -5.24 -10.25
N PRO A 67 15.00 -4.94 -10.29
CA PRO A 67 16.02 -5.89 -9.85
C PRO A 67 15.89 -6.14 -8.35
N SER A 68 16.07 -7.40 -7.94
CA SER A 68 16.31 -7.75 -6.55
C SER A 68 17.68 -7.22 -6.14
N VAL A 69 17.70 -6.31 -5.16
CA VAL A 69 18.93 -5.77 -4.54
C VAL A 69 19.65 -6.80 -3.69
#